data_AF-A0A7J4DCD0-F1
#
_entry.id   AF-A0A7J4DCD0-F1
#
_cell.length_a   1.000
_cell.length_b   1.000
_cell.length_c   1.000
_cell.angle_alpha   90.00
_cell.angle_beta   90.00
_cell.angle_gamma   90.00
#
_symmetry.space_group_name_H-M   'P 1'
#
loop_
_entity.id
_entity.type
_entity.pdbx_description
1 polymer ?
#
loop_
_entity_poly.entity_id
_entity_poly.type
_entity_poly.pdbx_seq_one_letter_code
_entity_poly.pdbx_strand_id
1 'polypeptide(L)'
;MSRACGAFCLSSINCKADIMLTPMIISVGPILVGLGVDYALHLTNRIEENRIDLIEERLEMTWAAQRDGLQTEDVDPWDPHISLMATVRAVLTTGHAIFLSALTTIIGFSVLRWPSLVPIEPMRTVGTTLLLGISTTFVLSMLMVPALVQLLRYRKVQFKAFDAFWEKVGEVPIKATLVVILVATFFTAAGASILSEELGKGITGASDEVPPGLESYESLSEYSEVFEAGQTNMFIVDATGRGGQNGTAPIRDLPILDAIDYMQVQKIDLVANTTTISLVTVLRSIHVDVVVGGLEIYDQSLWEILHDECWDESTNPLRPDCWAYSVSSREDMVNIAFDTLSPEVRSMLMNVDQGTGETKTLVYVNQPYINLADAGVLRDAIDGYLTGPAGCGTAWTCQALGITQVFNSLLTGGLPVSIDINDGIHEAQSKTTVATMLILLLTMAILFRSPRLAFFTMVAVGVVVIWQPLLMRGGGVNVNVFTAMIGTIVFGIGVDDSIHIIDRIKDERETPAGIVKSVAKTGQTIFETTVTTCAGLSAGLFVAIPGLQNFFVLMMLLLILALLTSSILLPALIVAFHEFSSRITGSGSWLDYEESGTLSEEAVLDAVIE
;
A
#
# COMPACT_ATOMS: atom_id res chain seq x y z
N MET A 1 0.62 26.67 -15.83
CA MET A 1 -0.86 26.79 -15.95
C MET A 1 -1.56 25.43 -16.06
N SER A 2 -1.14 24.48 -16.93
CA SER A 2 -1.74 23.12 -16.99
C SER A 2 -1.71 22.36 -15.67
N ARG A 3 -0.54 22.44 -15.02
CA ARG A 3 -0.16 21.73 -13.79
C ARG A 3 -1.11 21.98 -12.61
N ALA A 4 -1.56 23.21 -12.45
CA ALA A 4 -2.48 23.59 -11.36
C ALA A 4 -3.93 23.21 -11.71
N CYS A 5 -4.33 23.37 -12.97
CA CYS A 5 -5.72 23.17 -13.39
C CYS A 5 -6.20 21.72 -13.16
N GLY A 6 -5.36 20.72 -13.45
CA GLY A 6 -5.68 19.31 -13.21
C GLY A 6 -5.90 18.97 -11.74
N ALA A 7 -5.00 19.42 -10.86
CA ALA A 7 -5.11 19.20 -9.41
C ALA A 7 -6.30 19.95 -8.77
N PHE A 8 -6.57 21.20 -9.21
CA PHE A 8 -7.73 21.98 -8.75
C PHE A 8 -9.06 21.41 -9.25
N CYS A 9 -9.11 20.93 -10.51
CA CYS A 9 -10.26 20.21 -11.04
C CYS A 9 -10.52 18.93 -10.23
N LEU A 10 -9.48 18.19 -9.85
CA LEU A 10 -9.64 16.98 -9.05
C LEU A 10 -10.17 17.26 -7.65
N SER A 11 -9.65 18.29 -6.96
CA SER A 11 -10.21 18.72 -5.67
C SER A 11 -11.69 19.10 -5.78
N SER A 12 -12.08 19.69 -6.91
CA SER A 12 -13.48 20.05 -7.20
C SER A 12 -14.35 18.84 -7.54
N ILE A 13 -13.79 17.84 -8.25
CA ILE A 13 -14.47 16.59 -8.61
C ILE A 13 -14.66 15.72 -7.36
N ASN A 14 -13.64 15.59 -6.52
CA ASN A 14 -13.70 14.82 -5.28
C ASN A 14 -14.75 15.38 -4.31
N CYS A 15 -14.80 16.72 -4.18
CA CYS A 15 -15.82 17.40 -3.37
C CYS A 15 -17.24 17.20 -3.92
N LYS A 16 -17.41 17.05 -5.23
CA LYS A 16 -18.72 16.78 -5.86
C LYS A 16 -19.12 15.30 -5.82
N ALA A 17 -18.14 14.41 -5.73
CA ALA A 17 -18.34 12.96 -5.73
C ALA A 17 -18.43 12.35 -4.31
N ASP A 18 -18.47 13.19 -3.27
CA ASP A 18 -18.55 12.81 -1.85
C ASP A 18 -17.45 11.80 -1.43
N ILE A 19 -16.23 12.02 -1.96
CA ILE A 19 -15.09 11.15 -1.67
C ILE A 19 -14.45 11.61 -0.35
N MET A 20 -14.32 10.69 0.62
CA MET A 20 -13.69 10.95 1.91
C MET A 20 -12.24 11.46 1.73
N LEU A 21 -11.93 12.64 2.24
CA LEU A 21 -10.57 13.19 2.19
C LEU A 21 -9.70 12.53 3.26
N THR A 22 -8.95 11.49 2.88
CA THR A 22 -8.00 10.83 3.78
C THR A 22 -6.62 11.50 3.69
N PRO A 23 -5.79 11.46 4.75
CA PRO A 23 -4.41 11.94 4.70
C PRO A 23 -3.59 11.31 3.57
N MET A 24 -3.95 10.09 3.13
CA MET A 24 -3.32 9.42 2.00
C MET A 24 -3.50 10.13 0.66
N ILE A 25 -4.58 10.89 0.48
CA ILE A 25 -4.81 11.66 -0.75
C ILE A 25 -3.76 12.76 -0.94
N ILE A 26 -3.11 13.22 0.15
CA ILE A 26 -2.03 14.21 0.06
C ILE A 26 -0.90 13.71 -0.85
N SER A 27 -0.64 12.39 -0.87
CA SER A 27 0.36 11.77 -1.76
C SER A 27 0.00 11.88 -3.26
N VAL A 28 -1.29 11.96 -3.60
CA VAL A 28 -1.77 11.91 -4.98
C VAL A 28 -1.44 13.19 -5.75
N GLY A 29 -1.51 14.35 -5.09
CA GLY A 29 -1.26 15.65 -5.73
C GLY A 29 0.11 15.71 -6.42
N PRO A 30 1.22 15.52 -5.69
CA PRO A 30 2.56 15.50 -6.27
C PRO A 30 2.74 14.46 -7.40
N ILE A 31 2.16 13.26 -7.27
CA ILE A 31 2.22 12.20 -8.29
C ILE A 31 1.56 12.67 -9.60
N LEU A 32 0.36 13.26 -9.51
CA LEU A 32 -0.36 13.76 -10.69
C LEU A 32 0.36 14.94 -11.36
N VAL A 33 1.02 15.78 -10.58
CA VAL A 33 1.86 16.85 -11.13
C VAL A 33 3.02 16.24 -11.93
N GLY A 34 3.66 15.18 -11.43
CA GLY A 34 4.70 14.44 -12.14
C GLY A 34 4.22 13.89 -13.48
N LEU A 35 3.17 13.06 -13.45
CA LEU A 35 2.57 12.46 -14.67
C LEU A 35 2.08 13.51 -15.68
N GLY A 36 1.52 14.63 -15.21
CA GLY A 36 1.11 15.71 -16.09
C GLY A 36 2.27 16.45 -16.75
N VAL A 37 3.42 16.53 -16.08
CA VAL A 37 4.65 17.07 -16.68
C VAL A 37 5.23 16.10 -17.69
N ASP A 38 5.17 14.81 -17.40
CA ASP A 38 5.63 13.75 -18.29
C ASP A 38 4.94 13.81 -19.67
N TYR A 39 3.61 13.75 -19.68
CA TYR A 39 2.83 13.85 -20.92
C TYR A 39 3.10 15.15 -21.69
N ALA A 40 3.29 16.26 -20.97
CA ALA A 40 3.55 17.55 -21.59
C ALA A 40 4.95 17.61 -22.22
N LEU A 41 5.98 17.08 -21.56
CA LEU A 41 7.35 17.07 -22.07
C LEU A 41 7.50 16.14 -23.26
N HIS A 42 6.95 14.91 -23.20
CA HIS A 42 6.98 13.99 -24.33
C HIS A 42 6.30 14.57 -25.57
N LEU A 43 5.11 15.17 -25.40
CA LEU A 43 4.41 15.80 -26.52
C LEU A 43 5.17 17.02 -27.06
N THR A 44 5.68 17.89 -26.18
CA THR A 44 6.41 19.09 -26.58
C THR A 44 7.71 18.74 -27.31
N ASN A 45 8.49 17.79 -26.80
CA ASN A 45 9.75 17.37 -27.41
C ASN A 45 9.50 16.74 -28.79
N ARG A 46 8.42 15.98 -28.98
CA ARG A 46 8.08 15.44 -30.32
C ARG A 46 7.59 16.52 -31.28
N ILE A 47 6.79 17.49 -30.82
CA ILE A 47 6.40 18.64 -31.65
C ILE A 47 7.64 19.38 -32.13
N GLU A 48 8.62 19.59 -31.24
CA GLU A 48 9.90 20.21 -31.58
C GLU A 48 10.69 19.37 -32.59
N GLU A 49 10.85 18.07 -32.35
CA GLU A 49 11.57 17.14 -33.24
C GLU A 49 10.97 17.16 -34.65
N ASN A 50 9.65 16.94 -34.77
CA ASN A 50 8.97 16.98 -36.07
C ASN A 50 9.05 18.34 -36.75
N ARG A 51 9.09 19.43 -35.99
CA ARG A 51 9.24 20.78 -36.55
C ARG A 51 10.64 20.98 -37.12
N ILE A 52 11.67 20.54 -36.41
CA ILE A 52 13.06 20.61 -36.88
C ILE A 52 13.20 19.80 -38.18
N ASP A 53 12.69 18.57 -38.21
CA ASP A 53 12.74 17.72 -39.41
C ASP A 53 12.04 18.39 -40.62
N LEU A 54 10.86 18.98 -40.42
CA LEU A 54 10.13 19.70 -41.48
C LEU A 54 10.86 20.97 -41.96
N ILE A 55 11.57 21.66 -41.06
CA ILE A 55 12.38 22.83 -41.42
C ILE A 55 13.60 22.38 -42.23
N GLU A 56 14.26 21.29 -41.84
CA GLU A 56 15.41 20.73 -42.55
C GLU A 56 15.02 20.26 -43.96
N GLU A 57 13.92 19.52 -44.12
CA GLU A 57 13.37 19.13 -45.43
C GLU A 57 13.10 20.37 -46.32
N ARG A 58 12.53 21.45 -45.75
CA ARG A 58 12.33 22.70 -46.50
C ARG A 58 13.64 23.39 -46.84
N LEU A 59 14.60 23.42 -45.92
CA LEU A 59 15.90 24.03 -46.16
C LEU A 59 16.64 23.31 -47.29
N GLU A 60 16.64 21.99 -47.31
CA GLU A 60 17.20 21.18 -48.41
C GLU A 60 16.51 21.49 -49.75
N MET A 61 15.17 21.57 -49.76
CA MET A 61 14.41 21.95 -50.95
C MET A 61 14.74 23.38 -51.43
N THR A 62 14.86 24.33 -50.50
CA THR A 62 15.24 25.72 -50.85
C THR A 62 16.67 25.80 -51.35
N TRP A 63 17.61 25.04 -50.76
CA TRP A 63 19.00 24.96 -51.23
C TRP A 63 19.07 24.35 -52.63
N ALA A 64 18.34 23.27 -52.89
CA ALA A 64 18.25 22.67 -54.21
C ALA A 64 17.64 23.64 -55.25
N ALA A 65 16.60 24.38 -54.88
CA ALA A 65 15.97 25.38 -55.75
C ALA A 65 16.88 26.60 -56.02
N GLN A 66 17.62 27.06 -55.00
CA GLN A 66 18.63 28.12 -55.16
C GLN A 66 19.77 27.68 -56.07
N ARG A 67 20.24 26.43 -55.94
CA ARG A 67 21.23 25.85 -56.85
C ARG A 67 20.75 25.86 -58.31
N ASP A 68 19.45 25.68 -58.52
CA ASP A 68 18.82 25.68 -59.84
C ASP A 68 18.41 27.09 -60.31
N GLY A 69 18.78 28.15 -59.58
CA GLY A 69 18.61 29.56 -59.96
C GLY A 69 17.23 30.16 -59.66
N LEU A 70 16.40 29.49 -58.86
CA LEU A 70 15.08 29.97 -58.45
C LEU A 70 15.19 30.89 -57.22
N GLN A 71 14.38 31.96 -57.17
CA GLN A 71 14.23 32.77 -55.95
C GLN A 71 13.37 32.00 -54.93
N THR A 72 13.88 31.88 -53.71
CA THR A 72 13.21 31.19 -52.60
C THR A 72 12.93 32.17 -51.46
N GLU A 73 11.81 31.96 -50.76
CA GLU A 73 11.44 32.70 -49.55
C GLU A 73 12.17 32.10 -48.33
N ASP A 74 12.54 32.94 -47.36
CA ASP A 74 13.19 32.47 -46.13
C ASP A 74 12.22 31.61 -45.29
N VAL A 75 12.70 30.48 -44.78
CA VAL A 75 11.88 29.55 -43.99
C VAL A 75 11.64 30.11 -42.59
N ASP A 76 10.43 30.59 -42.30
CA ASP A 76 10.01 30.94 -40.92
C ASP A 76 9.75 29.65 -40.12
N PRO A 77 10.52 29.37 -39.04
CA PRO A 77 10.28 28.20 -38.18
C PRO A 77 8.89 28.14 -37.56
N TRP A 78 8.18 29.27 -37.46
CA TRP A 78 6.87 29.40 -36.81
C TRP A 78 5.72 29.63 -37.80
N ASP A 79 5.93 29.33 -39.08
CA ASP A 79 4.87 29.29 -40.09
C ASP A 79 3.66 28.47 -39.55
N PRO A 80 2.42 29.01 -39.60
CA PRO A 80 1.20 28.30 -39.21
C PRO A 80 1.05 26.91 -39.85
N HIS A 81 1.52 26.73 -41.08
CA HIS A 81 1.47 25.44 -41.77
C HIS A 81 2.49 24.44 -41.22
N ILE A 82 3.74 24.87 -40.99
CA ILE A 82 4.79 24.01 -40.41
C ILE A 82 4.39 23.60 -38.99
N SER A 83 3.96 24.55 -38.17
CA SER A 83 3.56 24.29 -36.78
C SER A 83 2.34 23.37 -36.67
N LEU A 84 1.32 23.54 -37.53
CA LEU A 84 0.18 22.64 -37.60
C LEU A 84 0.60 21.22 -38.01
N MET A 85 1.42 21.09 -39.07
CA MET A 85 1.92 19.79 -39.54
C MET A 85 2.76 19.09 -38.48
N ALA A 86 3.70 19.80 -37.84
CA ALA A 86 4.52 19.27 -36.76
C ALA A 86 3.67 18.77 -35.59
N THR A 87 2.64 19.54 -35.22
CA THR A 87 1.70 19.19 -34.15
C THR A 87 0.88 17.94 -34.51
N VAL A 88 0.28 17.90 -35.70
CA VAL A 88 -0.52 16.75 -36.15
C VAL A 88 0.35 15.49 -36.26
N ARG A 89 1.57 15.61 -36.81
CA ARG A 89 2.53 14.50 -36.92
C ARG A 89 2.94 13.99 -35.53
N ALA A 90 3.12 14.89 -34.56
CA ALA A 90 3.46 14.51 -33.18
C ALA A 90 2.28 13.80 -32.49
N VAL A 91 1.07 14.32 -32.65
CA VAL A 91 -0.15 13.70 -32.11
C VAL A 91 -0.41 12.32 -32.72
N LEU A 92 -0.17 12.13 -34.02
CA LEU A 92 -0.39 10.84 -34.68
C LEU A 92 0.68 9.78 -34.38
N THR A 93 1.91 10.21 -34.09
CA THR A 93 3.02 9.29 -33.76
C THR A 93 3.12 9.08 -32.25
N THR A 94 3.69 10.03 -31.50
CA THR A 94 3.84 9.92 -30.04
C THR A 94 2.53 10.02 -29.27
N GLY A 95 1.48 10.61 -29.82
CA GLY A 95 0.19 10.63 -29.13
C GLY A 95 -0.37 9.22 -28.91
N HIS A 96 0.04 8.24 -29.74
CA HIS A 96 -0.24 6.84 -29.47
C HIS A 96 0.49 6.38 -28.20
N ALA A 97 1.81 6.55 -28.10
CA ALA A 97 2.58 6.19 -26.90
C ALA A 97 2.04 6.83 -25.62
N ILE A 98 1.74 8.14 -25.65
CA ILE A 98 1.18 8.87 -24.50
C ILE A 98 -0.22 8.33 -24.13
N PHE A 99 -1.06 8.00 -25.13
CA PHE A 99 -2.35 7.38 -24.87
C PHE A 99 -2.22 5.97 -24.28
N LEU A 100 -1.29 5.16 -24.81
CA LEU A 100 -1.00 3.82 -24.31
C LEU A 100 -0.53 3.87 -22.86
N SER A 101 0.42 4.76 -22.58
CA SER A 101 0.90 5.09 -21.24
C SER A 101 -0.27 5.41 -20.32
N ALA A 102 -1.03 6.48 -20.61
CA ALA A 102 -2.13 6.91 -19.76
C ALA A 102 -3.16 5.80 -19.52
N LEU A 103 -3.48 5.01 -20.56
CA LEU A 103 -4.39 3.86 -20.44
C LEU A 103 -3.82 2.79 -19.50
N THR A 104 -2.55 2.41 -19.65
CA THR A 104 -1.90 1.42 -18.78
C THR A 104 -1.78 1.91 -17.34
N THR A 105 -1.47 3.18 -17.14
CA THR A 105 -1.40 3.81 -15.82
C THR A 105 -2.78 3.81 -15.15
N ILE A 106 -3.84 4.15 -15.89
CA ILE A 106 -5.23 4.06 -15.41
C ILE A 106 -5.60 2.62 -15.02
N ILE A 107 -5.26 1.64 -15.86
CA ILE A 107 -5.53 0.22 -15.59
C ILE A 107 -4.74 -0.25 -14.36
N GLY A 108 -3.45 0.12 -14.26
CA GLY A 108 -2.60 -0.24 -13.13
C GLY A 108 -3.14 0.28 -11.80
N PHE A 109 -3.57 1.54 -11.76
CA PHE A 109 -4.17 2.13 -10.55
C PHE A 109 -5.60 1.67 -10.28
N SER A 110 -6.33 1.19 -11.29
CA SER A 110 -7.68 0.66 -11.10
C SER A 110 -7.71 -0.55 -10.15
N VAL A 111 -6.61 -1.31 -10.06
CA VAL A 111 -6.45 -2.45 -9.15
C VAL A 111 -6.64 -2.04 -7.70
N LEU A 112 -6.16 -0.85 -7.30
CA LEU A 112 -6.31 -0.36 -5.93
C LEU A 112 -7.77 -0.08 -5.53
N ARG A 113 -8.67 0.07 -6.51
CA ARG A 113 -10.09 0.33 -6.25
C ARG A 113 -10.87 -0.93 -5.87
N TRP A 114 -10.38 -2.12 -6.22
CA TRP A 114 -11.16 -3.35 -6.13
C TRP A 114 -11.31 -3.83 -4.67
N PRO A 115 -12.52 -3.90 -4.12
CA PRO A 115 -12.74 -4.31 -2.72
C PRO A 115 -12.23 -5.72 -2.40
N SER A 116 -12.17 -6.60 -3.40
CA SER A 116 -11.67 -7.97 -3.26
C SER A 116 -10.14 -8.07 -3.10
N LEU A 117 -9.41 -7.05 -3.58
CA LEU A 117 -7.94 -6.98 -3.47
C LEU A 117 -7.50 -6.02 -2.37
N VAL A 118 -8.25 -4.94 -2.17
CA VAL A 118 -7.98 -3.90 -1.18
C VAL A 118 -9.17 -3.80 -0.23
N PRO A 119 -9.15 -4.52 0.91
CA PRO A 119 -10.23 -4.44 1.89
C PRO A 119 -10.27 -3.08 2.60
N ILE A 120 -9.17 -2.31 2.57
CA ILE A 120 -8.99 -1.08 3.34
C ILE A 120 -9.44 0.14 2.55
N GLU A 121 -10.44 0.84 3.08
CA GLU A 121 -11.10 1.95 2.38
C GLU A 121 -10.17 3.12 2.02
N PRO A 122 -9.32 3.64 2.93
CA PRO A 122 -8.40 4.72 2.59
C PRO A 122 -7.50 4.47 1.36
N MET A 123 -7.00 3.24 1.18
CA MET A 123 -6.19 2.88 0.00
C MET A 123 -7.02 2.87 -1.29
N ARG A 124 -8.27 2.42 -1.21
CA ARG A 124 -9.19 2.48 -2.37
C ARG A 124 -9.45 3.90 -2.81
N THR A 125 -9.58 4.82 -1.86
CA THR A 125 -9.79 6.25 -2.14
C THR A 125 -8.60 6.91 -2.84
N VAL A 126 -7.37 6.47 -2.53
CA VAL A 126 -6.17 6.87 -3.28
C VAL A 126 -6.26 6.38 -4.73
N GLY A 127 -6.62 5.11 -4.93
CA GLY A 127 -6.80 4.53 -6.26
C GLY A 127 -7.86 5.24 -7.10
N THR A 128 -9.02 5.58 -6.52
CA THR A 128 -10.07 6.32 -7.23
C THR A 128 -9.62 7.73 -7.60
N THR A 129 -8.92 8.42 -6.69
CA THR A 129 -8.41 9.77 -6.92
C THR A 129 -7.34 9.80 -8.00
N LEU A 130 -6.42 8.83 -8.01
CA LEU A 130 -5.42 8.68 -9.07
C LEU A 130 -6.07 8.42 -10.43
N LEU A 131 -7.05 7.51 -10.51
CA LEU A 131 -7.74 7.19 -11.76
C LEU A 131 -8.44 8.41 -12.38
N LEU A 132 -9.17 9.18 -11.58
CA LEU A 132 -9.82 10.42 -12.03
C LEU A 132 -8.79 11.50 -12.38
N GLY A 133 -7.75 11.63 -11.56
CA GLY A 133 -6.67 12.59 -11.74
C GLY A 133 -5.90 12.37 -13.04
N ILE A 134 -5.49 11.13 -13.32
CA ILE A 134 -4.73 10.77 -14.53
C ILE A 134 -5.59 10.96 -15.77
N SER A 135 -6.86 10.50 -15.73
CA SER A 135 -7.79 10.68 -16.85
C SER A 135 -7.97 12.16 -17.20
N THR A 136 -8.17 13.00 -16.18
CA THR A 136 -8.34 14.45 -16.36
C THR A 136 -7.04 15.09 -16.86
N THR A 137 -5.91 14.71 -16.28
CA THR A 137 -4.59 15.26 -16.63
C THR A 137 -4.18 14.90 -18.05
N PHE A 138 -4.45 13.67 -18.50
CA PHE A 138 -4.22 13.24 -19.88
C PHE A 138 -5.03 14.09 -20.87
N VAL A 139 -6.34 14.23 -20.65
CA VAL A 139 -7.22 15.02 -21.53
C VAL A 139 -6.77 16.49 -21.59
N LEU A 140 -6.47 17.10 -20.44
CA LEU A 140 -6.00 18.48 -20.39
C LEU A 140 -4.63 18.65 -21.07
N SER A 141 -3.72 17.69 -20.91
CA SER A 141 -2.39 17.76 -21.52
C SER A 141 -2.49 17.65 -23.04
N MET A 142 -3.29 16.71 -23.55
CA MET A 142 -3.46 16.50 -24.99
C MET A 142 -4.11 17.71 -25.70
N LEU A 143 -5.00 18.42 -25.01
CA LEU A 143 -5.67 19.60 -25.57
C LEU A 143 -4.84 20.88 -25.41
N MET A 144 -4.25 21.10 -24.24
CA MET A 144 -3.69 22.40 -23.90
C MET A 144 -2.20 22.54 -24.22
N VAL A 145 -1.42 21.45 -24.17
CA VAL A 145 0.03 21.50 -24.43
C VAL A 145 0.33 21.99 -25.86
N PRO A 146 -0.29 21.45 -26.93
CA PRO A 146 -0.05 21.96 -28.28
C PRO A 146 -0.36 23.46 -28.44
N ALA A 147 -1.46 23.92 -27.83
CA ALA A 147 -1.85 25.32 -27.86
C ALA A 147 -0.83 26.22 -27.12
N LEU A 148 -0.31 25.76 -25.99
CA LEU A 148 0.71 26.50 -25.22
C LEU A 148 2.06 26.54 -25.93
N VAL A 149 2.50 25.45 -26.56
CA VAL A 149 3.74 25.40 -27.34
C VAL A 149 3.71 26.45 -28.46
N GLN A 150 2.58 26.55 -29.17
CA GLN A 150 2.40 27.54 -30.23
C GLN A 150 2.35 28.97 -29.71
N LEU A 151 1.61 29.21 -28.61
CA LEU A 151 1.42 30.55 -28.06
C LEU A 151 2.71 31.12 -27.44
N LEU A 152 3.51 30.28 -26.79
CA LEU A 152 4.75 30.68 -26.13
C LEU A 152 5.97 30.66 -27.04
N ARG A 153 5.81 30.20 -28.29
CA ARG A 153 6.90 29.96 -29.23
C ARG A 153 8.06 29.18 -28.58
N TYR A 154 7.73 28.08 -27.91
CA TYR A 154 8.71 27.25 -27.21
C TYR A 154 9.75 26.65 -28.16
N ARG A 155 11.03 26.70 -27.77
CA ARG A 155 12.15 26.09 -28.50
C ARG A 155 13.03 25.37 -27.49
N LYS A 156 13.36 24.10 -27.74
CA LYS A 156 14.28 23.35 -26.87
C LYS A 156 15.68 23.93 -27.01
N VAL A 157 16.31 24.27 -25.89
CA VAL A 157 17.73 24.65 -25.86
C VAL A 157 18.56 23.36 -25.87
N GLN A 158 19.32 23.15 -26.95
CA GLN A 158 20.20 21.99 -27.06
C GLN A 158 21.50 22.24 -26.30
N PHE A 159 21.83 21.33 -25.38
CA PHE A 159 23.09 21.34 -24.66
C PHE A 159 23.97 20.21 -25.20
N LYS A 160 24.89 20.53 -26.11
CA LYS A 160 25.76 19.53 -26.78
C LYS A 160 26.45 18.56 -25.79
N ALA A 161 26.87 19.05 -24.63
CA ALA A 161 27.51 18.21 -23.60
C ALA A 161 26.54 17.17 -22.99
N PHE A 162 25.26 17.54 -22.86
CA PHE A 162 24.22 16.67 -22.33
C PHE A 162 23.79 15.63 -23.38
N ASP A 163 23.71 16.03 -24.65
CA ASP A 163 23.41 15.11 -25.76
C ASP A 163 24.53 14.05 -25.91
N ALA A 164 25.80 14.48 -25.88
CA ALA A 164 26.95 13.57 -25.94
C ALA A 164 27.03 12.60 -24.74
N PHE A 165 26.54 13.01 -23.56
CA PHE A 165 26.42 12.11 -22.41
C PHE A 165 25.38 11.01 -22.67
N TRP A 166 24.21 11.37 -23.19
CA TRP A 166 23.13 10.41 -23.47
C TRP A 166 23.44 9.47 -24.63
N GLU A 167 24.22 9.91 -25.63
CA GLU A 167 24.77 9.01 -26.65
C GLU A 167 25.63 7.91 -26.02
N LYS A 168 26.54 8.26 -25.10
CA LYS A 168 27.35 7.28 -24.37
C LYS A 168 26.51 6.34 -23.50
N VAL A 169 25.47 6.86 -22.85
CA VAL A 169 24.52 6.02 -22.09
C VAL A 169 23.79 5.05 -23.02
N GLY A 170 23.42 5.49 -24.23
CA GLY A 170 22.77 4.66 -25.24
C GLY A 170 23.62 3.50 -25.75
N GLU A 171 24.95 3.57 -25.66
CA GLU A 171 25.84 2.47 -26.02
C GLU A 171 25.92 1.38 -24.94
N VAL A 172 25.60 1.69 -23.67
CA VAL A 172 25.75 0.78 -22.53
C VAL A 172 24.96 -0.52 -22.70
N PRO A 173 23.68 -0.52 -23.12
CA PRO A 173 22.90 -1.74 -23.31
C PRO A 173 23.50 -2.72 -24.33
N ILE A 174 24.33 -2.22 -25.24
CA ILE A 174 24.91 -2.95 -26.35
C ILE A 174 26.35 -3.40 -26.02
N LYS A 175 27.17 -2.49 -25.49
CA LYS A 175 28.58 -2.77 -25.17
C LYS A 175 28.74 -3.58 -23.87
N ALA A 176 27.83 -3.39 -22.90
CA ALA A 176 27.94 -3.96 -21.56
C ALA A 176 26.74 -4.84 -21.17
N THR A 177 26.04 -5.43 -22.14
CA THR A 177 24.80 -6.22 -21.93
C THR A 177 24.94 -7.25 -20.80
N LEU A 178 26.01 -8.06 -20.83
CA LEU A 178 26.23 -9.11 -19.82
C LEU A 178 26.47 -8.53 -18.42
N VAL A 179 27.22 -7.44 -18.32
CA VAL A 179 27.48 -6.77 -17.03
C VAL A 179 26.19 -6.20 -16.46
N VAL A 180 25.38 -5.53 -17.30
CA VAL A 180 24.07 -4.98 -16.90
C VAL A 180 23.16 -6.08 -16.36
N ILE A 181 23.04 -7.21 -17.07
CA ILE A 181 22.21 -8.33 -16.65
C ILE A 181 22.73 -8.95 -15.33
N LEU A 182 24.04 -9.13 -15.18
CA LEU A 182 24.61 -9.67 -13.94
C LEU A 182 24.39 -8.76 -12.75
N VAL A 183 24.61 -7.44 -12.89
CA VAL A 183 24.36 -6.47 -11.83
C VAL A 183 22.89 -6.44 -11.46
N ALA A 184 22.00 -6.37 -12.45
CA ALA A 184 20.57 -6.37 -12.21
C ALA A 184 20.11 -7.66 -11.51
N THR A 185 20.61 -8.81 -11.95
CA THR A 185 20.30 -10.12 -11.34
C THR A 185 20.81 -10.20 -9.91
N PHE A 186 22.01 -9.69 -9.62
CA PHE A 186 22.58 -9.68 -8.27
C PHE A 186 21.70 -8.88 -7.29
N PHE A 187 21.35 -7.64 -7.64
CA PHE A 187 20.48 -6.83 -6.77
C PHE A 187 19.06 -7.41 -6.70
N THR A 188 18.55 -7.98 -7.78
CA THR A 188 17.23 -8.64 -7.77
C THR A 188 17.24 -9.86 -6.86
N ALA A 189 18.29 -10.69 -6.90
CA ALA A 189 18.43 -11.83 -5.99
C ALA A 189 18.57 -11.39 -4.53
N ALA A 190 19.35 -10.32 -4.28
CA ALA A 190 19.47 -9.73 -2.95
C ALA A 190 18.11 -9.22 -2.44
N GLY A 191 17.37 -8.45 -3.25
CA GLY A 191 16.05 -7.94 -2.90
C GLY A 191 15.01 -9.04 -2.69
N ALA A 192 15.00 -10.05 -3.57
CA ALA A 192 14.12 -11.22 -3.44
C ALA A 192 14.39 -12.02 -2.17
N SER A 193 15.66 -12.13 -1.74
CA SER A 193 16.02 -12.89 -0.53
C SER A 193 15.50 -12.27 0.77
N ILE A 194 15.30 -10.94 0.77
CA ILE A 194 14.80 -10.19 1.94
C ILE A 194 13.36 -9.72 1.78
N LEU A 195 12.69 -10.06 0.66
CA LEU A 195 11.37 -9.55 0.30
C LEU A 195 10.31 -9.94 1.34
N SER A 196 10.25 -11.22 1.73
CA SER A 196 9.27 -11.71 2.71
C SER A 196 9.57 -11.23 4.12
N GLU A 197 10.85 -11.02 4.44
CA GLU A 197 11.28 -10.50 5.74
C GLU A 197 10.89 -9.04 5.87
N GLU A 198 11.31 -8.17 4.95
CA GLU A 198 11.09 -6.72 5.03
C GLU A 198 9.62 -6.33 4.82
N LEU A 199 8.94 -6.91 3.83
CA LEU A 199 7.52 -6.61 3.59
C LEU A 199 6.58 -7.32 4.57
N GLY A 200 7.07 -8.32 5.31
CA GLY A 200 6.32 -9.03 6.35
C GLY A 200 6.48 -8.43 7.75
N LYS A 201 7.34 -7.43 7.94
CA LYS A 201 7.44 -6.70 9.21
C LYS A 201 6.12 -5.99 9.49
N GLY A 202 5.51 -6.26 10.63
CA GLY A 202 4.29 -5.58 11.06
C GLY A 202 4.47 -4.07 11.05
N ILE A 203 3.37 -3.34 10.84
CA ILE A 203 3.32 -1.89 10.91
C ILE A 203 3.59 -1.51 12.35
N THR A 204 4.85 -1.22 12.65
CA THR A 204 5.22 -0.80 13.99
C THR A 204 4.70 0.61 14.17
N GLY A 205 3.70 0.81 15.03
CA GLY A 205 3.43 2.10 15.67
C GLY A 205 4.56 2.48 16.64
N ALA A 206 5.80 2.21 16.24
CA ALA A 206 6.99 2.47 17.01
C ALA A 206 7.10 3.98 17.22
N SER A 207 7.77 4.35 18.31
CA SER A 207 7.92 5.72 18.77
C SER A 207 8.52 6.68 17.71
N ASP A 208 9.14 6.14 16.67
CA ASP A 208 9.75 6.84 15.53
C ASP A 208 8.76 7.19 14.40
N GLU A 209 7.64 6.49 14.28
CA GLU A 209 6.57 6.84 13.32
C GLU A 209 5.60 7.90 13.87
N VAL A 210 5.58 8.04 15.19
CA VAL A 210 4.84 9.07 15.91
C VAL A 210 5.63 10.38 15.84
N PRO A 211 4.99 11.52 15.47
CA PRO A 211 5.66 12.81 15.52
C PRO A 211 6.31 13.08 16.89
N PRO A 212 7.56 13.55 16.95
CA PRO A 212 8.24 13.78 18.22
C PRO A 212 7.51 14.84 19.05
N GLY A 213 7.45 14.64 20.37
CA GLY A 213 6.84 15.58 21.33
C GLY A 213 5.32 15.47 21.47
N LEU A 214 4.72 14.34 21.08
CA LEU A 214 3.30 14.06 21.37
C LEU A 214 3.14 13.59 22.81
N GLU A 215 2.80 14.51 23.73
CA GLU A 215 2.58 14.25 25.16
C GLU A 215 1.62 13.06 25.41
N SER A 216 0.61 12.87 24.55
CA SER A 216 -0.35 11.77 24.66
C SER A 216 0.28 10.40 24.42
N TYR A 217 1.30 10.30 23.56
CA TYR A 217 2.01 9.05 23.32
C TYR A 217 2.93 8.69 24.49
N GLU A 218 3.70 9.67 24.99
CA GLU A 218 4.56 9.49 26.15
C GLU A 218 3.74 9.08 27.39
N SER A 219 2.60 9.77 27.62
CA SER A 219 1.68 9.44 28.71
C SER A 219 1.08 8.03 28.56
N LEU A 220 0.79 7.59 27.33
CA LEU A 220 0.27 6.25 27.07
C LEU A 220 1.34 5.18 27.32
N SER A 221 2.59 5.44 26.94
CA SER A 221 3.71 4.54 27.21
C SER A 221 3.95 4.38 28.71
N GLU A 222 3.99 5.50 29.46
CA GLU A 222 4.16 5.46 30.91
C GLU A 222 2.97 4.77 31.59
N TYR A 223 1.74 5.07 31.18
CA TYR A 223 0.54 4.38 31.67
C TYR A 223 0.64 2.86 31.43
N SER A 224 1.04 2.45 30.23
CA SER A 224 1.20 1.05 29.86
C SER A 224 2.23 0.32 30.71
N GLU A 225 3.36 0.96 31.01
CA GLU A 225 4.42 0.37 31.83
C GLU A 225 4.03 0.30 33.31
N VAL A 226 3.40 1.36 33.84
CA VAL A 226 3.06 1.45 35.27
C VAL A 226 1.87 0.57 35.65
N PHE A 227 0.86 0.50 34.79
CA PHE A 227 -0.37 -0.24 35.07
C PHE A 227 -0.41 -1.63 34.44
N GLU A 228 0.63 -2.02 33.69
CA GLU A 228 0.68 -3.24 32.86
C GLU A 228 -0.58 -3.39 31.98
N ALA A 229 -1.16 -2.25 31.59
CA ALA A 229 -2.44 -2.13 30.92
C ALA A 229 -2.41 -0.93 29.99
N GLY A 230 -2.95 -1.05 28.79
CA GLY A 230 -2.95 0.04 27.81
C GLY A 230 -3.97 -0.15 26.71
N GLN A 231 -4.33 -1.40 26.42
CA GLN A 231 -5.30 -1.79 25.43
C GLN A 231 -6.36 -2.68 26.08
N THR A 232 -7.58 -2.16 26.18
CA THR A 232 -8.72 -2.92 26.68
C THR A 232 -9.39 -3.64 25.52
N ASN A 233 -9.25 -4.95 25.52
CA ASN A 233 -9.95 -5.87 24.64
C ASN A 233 -11.11 -6.51 25.41
N MET A 234 -11.99 -7.21 24.71
CA MET A 234 -13.13 -7.87 25.32
C MET A 234 -13.64 -9.01 24.45
N PHE A 235 -14.31 -9.97 25.06
CA PHE A 235 -15.18 -10.90 24.36
C PHE A 235 -16.54 -10.96 25.05
N ILE A 236 -17.56 -11.37 24.29
CA ILE A 236 -18.94 -11.40 24.76
C ILE A 236 -19.31 -12.85 25.05
N VAL A 237 -20.02 -13.06 26.16
CA VAL A 237 -20.70 -14.32 26.46
C VAL A 237 -22.20 -14.10 26.34
N ASP A 238 -22.86 -14.96 25.58
CA ASP A 238 -24.28 -14.88 25.24
C ASP A 238 -25.01 -16.14 25.70
N ALA A 239 -25.89 -15.97 26.68
CA ALA A 239 -26.75 -17.02 27.23
C ALA A 239 -28.22 -16.89 26.79
N THR A 240 -28.52 -16.08 25.75
CA THR A 240 -29.90 -15.84 25.28
C THR A 240 -30.63 -17.14 24.92
N GLY A 241 -29.93 -18.09 24.28
CA GLY A 241 -30.53 -19.37 23.87
C GLY A 241 -30.84 -20.31 25.03
N ARG A 242 -30.13 -20.17 26.17
CA ARG A 242 -30.32 -20.98 27.37
C ARG A 242 -31.57 -20.58 28.15
N GLY A 243 -31.93 -19.28 28.10
CA GLY A 243 -33.05 -18.73 28.86
C GLY A 243 -32.79 -18.68 30.36
N GLY A 244 -33.77 -18.18 31.13
CA GLY A 244 -33.67 -18.07 32.58
C GLY A 244 -33.83 -19.43 33.24
N GLN A 245 -32.97 -19.74 34.21
CA GLN A 245 -33.01 -20.96 35.02
C GLN A 245 -33.07 -20.56 36.49
N ASN A 246 -33.75 -21.36 37.34
CA ASN A 246 -33.77 -21.20 38.80
C ASN A 246 -34.04 -19.78 39.35
N GLY A 247 -34.75 -18.93 38.61
CA GLY A 247 -35.06 -17.55 39.05
C GLY A 247 -33.89 -16.55 38.93
N THR A 248 -32.78 -16.93 38.31
CA THR A 248 -31.71 -15.99 37.93
C THR A 248 -31.88 -15.51 36.50
N ALA A 249 -31.34 -14.32 36.22
CA ALA A 249 -31.13 -13.91 34.85
C ALA A 249 -30.22 -14.93 34.13
N PRO A 250 -30.40 -15.17 32.82
CA PRO A 250 -29.66 -16.20 32.08
C PRO A 250 -28.14 -16.13 32.24
N ILE A 251 -27.56 -14.93 32.27
CA ILE A 251 -26.09 -14.77 32.38
C ILE A 251 -25.57 -14.89 33.82
N ARG A 252 -26.46 -14.81 34.82
CA ARG A 252 -26.16 -14.92 36.25
C ARG A 252 -26.23 -16.38 36.74
N ASP A 253 -26.59 -17.33 35.87
CA ASP A 253 -26.65 -18.76 36.21
C ASP A 253 -25.25 -19.29 36.58
N LEU A 254 -25.15 -19.98 37.71
CA LEU A 254 -23.86 -20.37 38.30
C LEU A 254 -22.98 -21.21 37.34
N PRO A 255 -23.49 -22.21 36.60
CA PRO A 255 -22.68 -22.95 35.63
C PRO A 255 -22.06 -22.05 34.55
N ILE A 256 -22.71 -20.96 34.16
CA ILE A 256 -22.14 -20.00 33.20
C ILE A 256 -21.02 -19.20 33.85
N LEU A 257 -21.23 -18.73 35.09
CA LEU A 257 -20.20 -18.04 35.86
C LEU A 257 -18.97 -18.95 36.08
N ASP A 258 -19.17 -20.23 36.36
CA ASP A 258 -18.08 -21.21 36.52
C ASP A 258 -17.31 -21.42 35.23
N ALA A 259 -18.01 -21.50 34.10
CA ALA A 259 -17.38 -21.60 32.79
C ALA A 259 -16.60 -20.33 32.44
N ILE A 260 -17.12 -19.14 32.81
CA ILE A 260 -16.41 -17.86 32.67
C ILE A 260 -15.16 -17.86 33.55
N ASP A 261 -15.26 -18.25 34.82
CA ASP A 261 -14.12 -18.34 35.75
C ASP A 261 -13.04 -19.29 35.23
N TYR A 262 -13.44 -20.46 34.73
CA TYR A 262 -12.52 -21.41 34.12
C TYR A 262 -11.82 -20.84 32.89
N MET A 263 -12.57 -20.21 31.98
CA MET A 263 -11.98 -19.54 30.81
C MET A 263 -11.05 -18.39 31.21
N GLN A 264 -11.41 -17.66 32.26
CA GLN A 264 -10.65 -16.55 32.78
C GLN A 264 -9.31 -17.02 33.37
N VAL A 265 -9.37 -17.79 34.45
CA VAL A 265 -8.23 -18.12 35.31
C VAL A 265 -7.38 -19.26 34.71
N GLN A 266 -8.02 -20.26 34.07
CA GLN A 266 -7.32 -21.46 33.60
C GLN A 266 -6.93 -21.39 32.12
N LYS A 267 -7.28 -20.30 31.41
CA LYS A 267 -6.91 -20.09 30.00
C LYS A 267 -6.35 -18.71 29.77
N ILE A 268 -7.18 -17.67 29.82
CA ILE A 268 -6.82 -16.33 29.31
C ILE A 268 -5.76 -15.65 30.19
N ASP A 269 -5.89 -15.71 31.51
CA ASP A 269 -4.90 -15.13 32.46
C ASP A 269 -3.54 -15.86 32.44
N LEU A 270 -3.47 -17.04 31.82
CA LEU A 270 -2.20 -17.76 31.60
C LEU A 270 -1.44 -17.26 30.36
N VAL A 271 -2.09 -16.46 29.51
CA VAL A 271 -1.44 -15.78 28.40
C VAL A 271 -0.59 -14.64 28.95
N ALA A 272 0.66 -14.53 28.48
CA ALA A 272 1.58 -13.51 28.97
C ALA A 272 0.99 -12.10 28.84
N ASN A 273 1.29 -11.23 29.80
CA ASN A 273 0.87 -9.82 29.82
C ASN A 273 -0.64 -9.63 29.62
N THR A 274 -1.46 -10.55 30.14
CA THR A 274 -2.91 -10.52 29.97
C THR A 274 -3.58 -10.64 31.33
N THR A 275 -4.52 -9.75 31.60
CA THR A 275 -5.38 -9.79 32.79
C THR A 275 -6.83 -9.63 32.38
N THR A 276 -7.75 -10.12 33.19
CA THR A 276 -9.17 -10.14 32.83
C THR A 276 -10.09 -9.64 33.94
N ILE A 277 -11.21 -9.06 33.53
CA ILE A 277 -12.25 -8.57 34.44
C ILE A 277 -13.60 -9.05 33.92
N SER A 278 -14.31 -9.83 34.73
CA SER A 278 -15.65 -10.34 34.43
C SER A 278 -16.61 -10.18 35.62
N LEU A 279 -17.84 -10.66 35.48
CA LEU A 279 -18.79 -10.80 36.58
C LEU A 279 -18.22 -11.61 37.75
N VAL A 280 -17.42 -12.64 37.47
CA VAL A 280 -16.79 -13.46 38.50
C VAL A 280 -15.77 -12.66 39.30
N THR A 281 -15.02 -11.77 38.64
CA THR A 281 -14.08 -10.86 39.32
C THR A 281 -14.79 -9.98 40.36
N VAL A 282 -16.01 -9.53 40.07
CA VAL A 282 -16.84 -8.77 41.03
C VAL A 282 -17.20 -9.64 42.23
N LEU A 283 -17.66 -10.88 42.01
CA LEU A 283 -18.01 -11.80 43.09
C LEU A 283 -16.79 -12.18 43.95
N ARG A 284 -15.62 -12.34 43.35
CA ARG A 284 -14.35 -12.57 44.07
C ARG A 284 -13.89 -11.35 44.87
N SER A 285 -14.27 -10.13 44.45
CA SER A 285 -13.87 -8.90 45.13
C SER A 285 -14.71 -8.60 46.37
N ILE A 286 -15.94 -9.12 46.45
CA ILE A 286 -16.82 -8.97 47.62
C ILE A 286 -16.35 -9.94 48.70
N HIS A 287 -15.78 -9.42 49.79
CA HIS A 287 -15.40 -10.22 50.96
C HIS A 287 -16.51 -10.18 52.01
N VAL A 288 -16.79 -11.33 52.62
CA VAL A 288 -17.81 -11.44 53.67
C VAL A 288 -17.12 -11.76 54.98
N ASP A 289 -16.95 -10.73 55.79
CA ASP A 289 -16.31 -10.84 57.11
C ASP A 289 -17.37 -10.95 58.20
N VAL A 290 -17.43 -12.10 58.87
CA VAL A 290 -18.33 -12.31 60.01
C VAL A 290 -17.54 -12.34 61.31
N VAL A 291 -17.60 -11.23 62.05
CA VAL A 291 -16.95 -11.08 63.36
C VAL A 291 -17.98 -11.21 64.48
N VAL A 292 -17.83 -12.23 65.33
CA VAL A 292 -18.68 -12.41 66.52
C VAL A 292 -17.80 -12.43 67.77
N GLY A 293 -18.02 -11.47 68.67
CA GLY A 293 -17.28 -11.40 69.94
C GLY A 293 -15.78 -11.11 69.82
N GLY A 294 -15.34 -10.51 68.70
CA GLY A 294 -13.93 -10.18 68.45
C GLY A 294 -13.10 -11.32 67.85
N LEU A 295 -13.73 -12.44 67.48
CA LEU A 295 -13.15 -13.51 66.67
C LEU A 295 -13.73 -13.40 65.25
N GLU A 296 -12.85 -13.38 64.25
CA GLU A 296 -13.20 -13.57 62.84
C GLU A 296 -13.56 -15.04 62.64
N ILE A 297 -14.84 -15.31 62.32
CA ILE A 297 -15.37 -16.67 62.17
C ILE A 297 -15.39 -17.07 60.69
N TYR A 298 -15.42 -16.09 59.79
CA TYR A 298 -15.50 -16.30 58.34
C TYR A 298 -14.79 -15.15 57.62
N ASP A 299 -13.83 -15.49 56.76
CA ASP A 299 -13.06 -14.59 55.89
C ASP A 299 -12.87 -15.32 54.56
N GLN A 300 -13.82 -15.12 53.65
CA GLN A 300 -13.83 -15.68 52.31
C GLN A 300 -14.51 -14.70 51.35
N SER A 301 -14.19 -14.84 50.06
CA SER A 301 -14.89 -14.12 49.01
C SER A 301 -16.30 -14.67 48.80
N LEU A 302 -17.22 -13.84 48.32
CA LEU A 302 -18.57 -14.26 47.96
C LEU A 302 -18.54 -15.40 46.92
N TRP A 303 -17.57 -15.39 46.02
CA TRP A 303 -17.37 -16.48 45.05
C TRP A 303 -17.08 -17.84 45.72
N GLU A 304 -16.25 -17.86 46.76
CA GLU A 304 -15.95 -19.07 47.54
C GLU A 304 -17.18 -19.53 48.34
N ILE A 305 -17.93 -18.58 48.92
CA ILE A 305 -19.19 -18.88 49.62
C ILE A 305 -20.19 -19.55 48.68
N LEU A 306 -20.34 -19.08 47.44
CA LEU A 306 -21.26 -19.68 46.47
C LEU A 306 -20.92 -21.14 46.15
N HIS A 307 -19.65 -21.51 46.28
CA HIS A 307 -19.11 -22.85 46.04
C HIS A 307 -18.95 -23.70 47.31
N ASP A 308 -19.39 -23.21 48.47
CA ASP A 308 -19.30 -23.96 49.72
C ASP A 308 -20.19 -25.21 49.66
N GLU A 309 -19.67 -26.33 50.17
CA GLU A 309 -20.39 -27.60 50.29
C GLU A 309 -21.62 -27.48 51.21
N CYS A 310 -21.62 -26.49 52.12
CA CYS A 310 -22.73 -26.24 53.02
C CYS A 310 -24.06 -25.91 52.33
N TRP A 311 -24.07 -25.44 51.08
CA TRP A 311 -25.32 -25.26 50.32
C TRP A 311 -26.03 -26.59 50.06
N ASP A 312 -25.28 -27.63 49.69
CA ASP A 312 -25.81 -28.95 49.36
C ASP A 312 -26.09 -29.77 50.64
N GLU A 313 -25.37 -29.47 51.73
CA GLU A 313 -25.54 -30.12 53.04
C GLU A 313 -26.42 -29.34 54.03
N SER A 314 -27.04 -28.23 53.60
CA SER A 314 -27.82 -27.32 54.47
C SER A 314 -28.98 -27.99 55.20
N THR A 315 -29.50 -29.09 54.66
CA THR A 315 -30.59 -29.90 55.27
C THR A 315 -30.09 -31.12 56.04
N ASN A 316 -28.77 -31.35 56.09
CA ASN A 316 -28.17 -32.50 56.75
C ASN A 316 -28.17 -32.30 58.29
N PRO A 317 -28.87 -33.16 59.06
CA PRO A 317 -28.93 -33.03 60.51
C PRO A 317 -27.58 -33.25 61.22
N LEU A 318 -26.58 -33.81 60.52
CA LEU A 318 -25.25 -34.13 61.06
C LEU A 318 -24.22 -32.99 60.86
N ARG A 319 -24.59 -31.93 60.14
CA ARG A 319 -23.73 -30.77 59.82
C ARG A 319 -24.39 -29.46 60.29
N PRO A 320 -24.42 -29.21 61.61
CA PRO A 320 -25.06 -28.02 62.18
C PRO A 320 -24.36 -26.70 61.80
N ASP A 321 -23.11 -26.78 61.35
CA ASP A 321 -22.34 -25.70 60.75
C ASP A 321 -22.98 -25.16 59.46
N CYS A 322 -23.68 -26.00 58.69
CA CYS A 322 -24.26 -25.64 57.40
C CYS A 322 -25.73 -25.18 57.47
N TRP A 323 -26.40 -25.29 58.62
CA TRP A 323 -27.83 -24.97 58.73
C TRP A 323 -28.16 -23.49 58.44
N ALA A 324 -27.20 -22.58 58.61
CA ALA A 324 -27.40 -21.18 58.26
C ALA A 324 -27.73 -20.99 56.77
N TYR A 325 -27.25 -21.90 55.91
CA TYR A 325 -27.42 -21.83 54.46
C TYR A 325 -28.85 -22.21 54.03
N SER A 326 -29.63 -22.92 54.87
CA SER A 326 -31.00 -23.30 54.54
C SER A 326 -31.98 -22.11 54.51
N VAL A 327 -31.54 -20.93 54.95
CA VAL A 327 -32.35 -19.70 55.02
C VAL A 327 -32.36 -18.95 53.68
N SER A 328 -31.42 -19.24 52.78
CA SER A 328 -31.29 -18.59 51.48
C SER A 328 -30.96 -19.61 50.37
N SER A 329 -30.71 -19.14 49.15
CA SER A 329 -30.30 -19.95 48.01
C SER A 329 -29.07 -19.35 47.32
N ARG A 330 -28.31 -20.17 46.58
CA ARG A 330 -27.16 -19.70 45.79
C ARG A 330 -27.61 -18.64 44.78
N GLU A 331 -28.75 -18.87 44.13
CA GLU A 331 -29.35 -18.00 43.13
C GLU A 331 -29.75 -16.62 43.69
N ASP A 332 -30.37 -16.58 44.87
CA ASP A 332 -30.74 -15.33 45.53
C ASP A 332 -29.50 -14.51 45.90
N MET A 333 -28.42 -15.16 46.38
CA MET A 333 -27.16 -14.47 46.69
C MET A 333 -26.53 -13.84 45.45
N VAL A 334 -26.51 -14.56 44.32
CA VAL A 334 -26.00 -14.02 43.06
C VAL A 334 -26.84 -12.83 42.59
N ASN A 335 -28.17 -12.93 42.66
CA ASN A 335 -29.05 -11.82 42.29
C ASN A 335 -28.82 -10.59 43.18
N ILE A 336 -28.74 -10.77 44.50
CA ILE A 336 -28.46 -9.66 45.44
C ILE A 336 -27.12 -9.00 45.12
N ALA A 337 -26.08 -9.80 44.85
CA ALA A 337 -24.76 -9.27 44.54
C ALA A 337 -24.77 -8.37 43.29
N PHE A 338 -25.48 -8.78 42.23
CA PHE A 338 -25.55 -8.00 41.00
C PHE A 338 -26.61 -6.88 41.02
N ASP A 339 -27.68 -7.02 41.78
CA ASP A 339 -28.72 -6.00 41.92
C ASP A 339 -28.32 -4.86 42.84
N THR A 340 -27.34 -5.08 43.72
CA THR A 340 -26.73 -4.04 44.55
C THR A 340 -25.66 -3.22 43.82
N LEU A 341 -25.21 -3.68 42.64
CA LEU A 341 -24.31 -2.89 41.81
C LEU A 341 -25.01 -1.63 41.30
N SER A 342 -24.24 -0.55 41.17
CA SER A 342 -24.77 0.66 40.57
C SER A 342 -25.17 0.39 39.11
N PRO A 343 -26.18 1.11 38.57
CA PRO A 343 -26.57 0.96 37.16
C PRO A 343 -25.40 1.14 36.18
N GLU A 344 -24.43 2.00 36.52
CA GLU A 344 -23.24 2.26 35.72
C GLU A 344 -22.34 1.01 35.64
N VAL A 345 -22.00 0.39 36.78
CA VAL A 345 -21.19 -0.83 36.83
C VAL A 345 -21.91 -1.97 36.11
N ARG A 346 -23.22 -2.10 36.34
CA ARG A 346 -24.03 -3.11 35.67
C ARG A 346 -24.03 -2.92 34.15
N SER A 347 -24.11 -1.68 33.66
CA SER A 347 -24.07 -1.37 32.23
C SER A 347 -22.71 -1.60 31.56
N MET A 348 -21.62 -1.60 32.35
CA MET A 348 -20.28 -1.96 31.84
C MET A 348 -20.13 -3.48 31.69
N LEU A 349 -20.76 -4.26 32.56
CA LEU A 349 -20.57 -5.72 32.58
C LEU A 349 -21.66 -6.48 31.84
N MET A 350 -22.91 -6.04 31.90
CA MET A 350 -24.08 -6.77 31.37
C MET A 350 -24.93 -5.93 30.43
N ASN A 351 -25.67 -6.61 29.55
CA ASN A 351 -26.64 -5.95 28.68
C ASN A 351 -27.85 -5.44 29.47
N VAL A 352 -28.57 -4.49 28.88
CA VAL A 352 -29.84 -3.98 29.45
C VAL A 352 -30.86 -5.12 29.54
N ASP A 353 -31.49 -5.25 30.70
CA ASP A 353 -32.62 -6.17 30.91
C ASP A 353 -33.83 -5.76 30.05
N GLN A 354 -34.28 -6.69 29.20
CA GLN A 354 -35.43 -6.51 28.30
C GLN A 354 -36.72 -7.15 28.83
N GLY A 355 -36.76 -7.55 30.11
CA GLY A 355 -37.91 -8.15 30.79
C GLY A 355 -37.76 -9.66 31.06
N THR A 356 -36.62 -10.27 30.69
CA THR A 356 -36.30 -11.68 30.96
C THR A 356 -35.00 -11.84 31.76
N GLY A 357 -34.47 -10.75 32.33
CA GLY A 357 -33.15 -10.67 32.92
C GLY A 357 -32.04 -10.38 31.90
N GLU A 358 -30.83 -10.07 32.40
CA GLU A 358 -29.64 -9.91 31.58
C GLU A 358 -29.21 -11.25 30.94
N THR A 359 -28.92 -11.21 29.64
CA THR A 359 -28.66 -12.39 28.80
C THR A 359 -27.22 -12.46 28.30
N LYS A 360 -26.49 -11.34 28.35
CA LYS A 360 -25.13 -11.22 27.83
C LYS A 360 -24.23 -10.47 28.81
N THR A 361 -22.97 -10.86 28.85
CA THR A 361 -21.92 -10.17 29.63
C THR A 361 -20.70 -9.92 28.78
N LEU A 362 -20.00 -8.83 29.09
CA LEU A 362 -18.65 -8.55 28.61
C LEU A 362 -17.64 -9.15 29.58
N VAL A 363 -16.60 -9.77 29.02
CA VAL A 363 -15.38 -10.10 29.74
C VAL A 363 -14.27 -9.24 29.15
N TYR A 364 -13.73 -8.35 29.97
CA TYR A 364 -12.63 -7.48 29.58
C TYR A 364 -11.32 -8.24 29.68
N VAL A 365 -10.45 -8.02 28.69
CA VAL A 365 -9.12 -8.60 28.57
C VAL A 365 -8.16 -7.44 28.38
N ASN A 366 -7.41 -7.10 29.43
CA ASN A 366 -6.46 -6.00 29.43
C ASN A 366 -5.07 -6.51 29.07
N GLN A 367 -4.42 -5.80 28.15
CA GLN A 367 -3.04 -6.03 27.76
C GLN A 367 -2.30 -4.68 27.75
N PRO A 368 -0.99 -4.65 28.05
CA PRO A 368 -0.18 -3.45 27.88
C PRO A 368 -0.08 -3.08 26.40
N TYR A 369 0.30 -1.85 26.11
CA TYR A 369 0.61 -1.38 24.78
C TYR A 369 1.92 -2.04 24.29
N ILE A 370 1.77 -3.05 23.43
CA ILE A 370 2.88 -3.83 22.85
C ILE A 370 2.87 -3.74 21.32
N ASN A 371 3.97 -4.15 20.69
CA ASN A 371 4.05 -4.20 19.23
C ASN A 371 2.98 -5.14 18.65
N LEU A 372 2.38 -4.77 17.52
CA LEU A 372 1.33 -5.55 16.86
C LEU A 372 1.78 -6.98 16.51
N ALA A 373 3.05 -7.20 16.17
CA ALA A 373 3.56 -8.53 15.87
C ALA A 373 3.54 -9.46 17.10
N ASP A 374 4.00 -8.95 18.25
CA ASP A 374 3.98 -9.70 19.51
C ASP A 374 2.54 -9.88 20.02
N ALA A 375 1.73 -8.82 19.89
CA ALA A 375 0.31 -8.84 20.22
C ALA A 375 -0.48 -9.86 19.42
N GLY A 376 -0.15 -10.05 18.14
CA GLY A 376 -0.76 -11.04 17.25
C GLY A 376 -0.66 -12.44 17.84
N VAL A 377 0.51 -12.83 18.33
CA VAL A 377 0.73 -14.15 18.95
C VAL A 377 -0.12 -14.34 20.21
N LEU A 378 -0.22 -13.29 21.05
CA LEU A 378 -1.04 -13.34 22.26
C LEU A 378 -2.54 -13.41 21.92
N ARG A 379 -2.98 -12.62 20.95
CA ARG A 379 -4.36 -12.64 20.44
C ARG A 379 -4.71 -14.02 19.88
N ASP A 380 -3.86 -14.60 19.04
CA ASP A 380 -4.10 -15.92 18.45
C ASP A 380 -4.20 -17.03 19.51
N ALA A 381 -3.42 -16.92 20.60
CA ALA A 381 -3.55 -17.83 21.74
C ALA A 381 -4.90 -17.69 22.44
N ILE A 382 -5.36 -16.45 22.68
CA ILE A 382 -6.66 -16.16 23.30
C ILE A 382 -7.81 -16.64 22.39
N ASP A 383 -7.77 -16.30 21.10
CA ASP A 383 -8.76 -16.73 20.11
C ASP A 383 -8.77 -18.26 19.95
N GLY A 384 -7.62 -18.92 20.10
CA GLY A 384 -7.54 -20.38 20.16
C GLY A 384 -8.34 -20.98 21.32
N TYR A 385 -8.26 -20.37 22.50
CA TYR A 385 -9.08 -20.77 23.65
C TYR A 385 -10.56 -20.44 23.45
N LEU A 386 -10.88 -19.24 22.95
CA LEU A 386 -12.25 -18.79 22.69
C LEU A 386 -12.93 -19.55 21.54
N THR A 387 -12.17 -20.15 20.63
CA THR A 387 -12.72 -21.01 19.57
C THR A 387 -13.22 -22.33 20.14
N GLY A 388 -12.46 -22.90 21.08
CA GLY A 388 -12.77 -24.19 21.70
C GLY A 388 -12.74 -25.38 20.72
N PRO A 389 -12.98 -26.60 21.21
CA PRO A 389 -12.87 -27.83 20.40
C PRO A 389 -14.00 -28.00 19.38
N ALA A 390 -15.15 -27.36 19.59
CA ALA A 390 -16.30 -27.43 18.67
C ALA A 390 -16.17 -26.48 17.46
N GLY A 391 -15.19 -25.57 17.49
CA GLY A 391 -15.03 -24.51 16.50
C GLY A 391 -16.07 -23.40 16.65
N CYS A 392 -15.98 -22.40 15.77
CA CYS A 392 -16.91 -21.28 15.68
C CYS A 392 -17.70 -21.34 14.37
N GLY A 393 -19.01 -21.06 14.42
CA GLY A 393 -19.78 -20.83 13.19
C GLY A 393 -19.53 -19.44 12.59
N THR A 394 -19.46 -18.44 13.46
CA THR A 394 -19.10 -17.04 13.16
C THR A 394 -18.23 -16.52 14.30
N ALA A 395 -17.62 -15.34 14.16
CA ALA A 395 -16.85 -14.70 15.23
C ALA A 395 -17.66 -14.41 16.53
N TRP A 396 -18.98 -14.61 16.50
CA TRP A 396 -19.90 -14.38 17.62
C TRP A 396 -20.52 -15.66 18.20
N THR A 397 -20.30 -16.80 17.54
CA THR A 397 -20.99 -18.06 17.85
C THR A 397 -20.02 -19.21 18.06
N CYS A 398 -18.99 -18.94 18.86
CA CYS A 398 -18.09 -19.97 19.37
C CYS A 398 -18.72 -20.66 20.58
N GLN A 399 -18.31 -21.90 20.85
CA GLN A 399 -18.83 -22.72 21.96
C GLN A 399 -17.70 -23.19 22.89
N ALA A 400 -16.78 -22.29 23.25
CA ALA A 400 -15.66 -22.65 24.11
C ALA A 400 -16.06 -22.96 25.56
N LEU A 401 -17.16 -22.38 26.04
CA LEU A 401 -17.65 -22.57 27.42
C LEU A 401 -18.24 -23.96 27.66
N GLY A 402 -18.50 -24.76 26.63
CA GLY A 402 -18.97 -26.16 26.77
C GLY A 402 -20.42 -26.30 27.27
N ILE A 403 -21.19 -25.21 27.36
CA ILE A 403 -22.58 -25.20 27.80
C ILE A 403 -23.52 -25.14 26.60
N THR A 404 -24.58 -25.95 26.63
CA THR A 404 -25.59 -25.96 25.57
C THR A 404 -26.34 -24.61 25.49
N GLN A 405 -26.51 -24.10 24.27
CA GLN A 405 -27.19 -22.82 23.99
C GLN A 405 -26.52 -21.58 24.62
N VAL A 406 -25.23 -21.68 24.97
CA VAL A 406 -24.39 -20.55 25.37
C VAL A 406 -23.28 -20.39 24.35
N PHE A 407 -23.05 -19.16 23.92
CA PHE A 407 -22.06 -18.83 22.91
C PHE A 407 -21.09 -17.78 23.44
N ASN A 408 -19.88 -17.77 22.92
CA ASN A 408 -18.93 -16.70 23.12
C ASN A 408 -18.46 -16.12 21.78
N SER A 409 -18.02 -14.86 21.80
CA SER A 409 -17.30 -14.27 20.68
C SER A 409 -15.81 -14.59 20.74
N LEU A 410 -15.12 -14.37 19.62
CA LEU A 410 -13.67 -14.17 19.60
C LEU A 410 -13.31 -12.83 20.27
N LEU A 411 -12.02 -12.63 20.51
CA LEU A 411 -11.49 -11.42 21.09
C LEU A 411 -11.73 -10.23 20.15
N THR A 412 -12.26 -9.15 20.70
CA THR A 412 -12.50 -7.90 19.98
C THR A 412 -12.02 -6.70 20.81
N GLY A 413 -11.93 -5.53 20.19
CA GLY A 413 -11.38 -4.32 20.79
C GLY A 413 -10.42 -3.60 19.86
N GLY A 414 -9.78 -2.55 20.36
CA GLY A 414 -8.87 -1.73 19.56
C GLY A 414 -7.66 -2.50 19.02
N LEU A 415 -7.10 -3.41 19.82
CA LEU A 415 -5.92 -4.19 19.44
C LEU A 415 -6.23 -5.26 18.39
N PRO A 416 -7.19 -6.20 18.58
CA PRO A 416 -7.56 -7.17 17.54
C PRO A 416 -7.92 -6.51 16.21
N VAL A 417 -8.67 -5.40 16.24
CA VAL A 417 -9.01 -4.65 15.02
C VAL A 417 -7.78 -4.06 14.36
N SER A 418 -6.82 -3.54 15.13
CA SER A 418 -5.56 -3.01 14.59
C SER A 418 -4.67 -4.11 14.00
N ILE A 419 -4.65 -5.31 14.60
CA ILE A 419 -3.97 -6.50 14.05
C ILE A 419 -4.63 -6.91 12.72
N ASP A 420 -5.96 -7.02 12.68
CA ASP A 420 -6.69 -7.37 11.44
C ASP A 420 -6.48 -6.33 10.32
N ILE A 421 -6.41 -5.04 10.67
CA ILE A 421 -6.07 -3.98 9.71
C ILE A 421 -4.64 -4.15 9.21
N ASN A 422 -3.67 -4.40 10.09
CA ASN A 422 -2.27 -4.63 9.72
C ASN A 422 -2.15 -5.80 8.72
N ASP A 423 -2.76 -6.94 9.04
CA ASP A 423 -2.74 -8.12 8.18
C ASP A 423 -3.43 -7.85 6.85
N GLY A 424 -4.55 -7.10 6.87
CA GLY A 424 -5.22 -6.61 5.69
C GLY A 424 -4.34 -5.73 4.80
N ILE A 425 -3.42 -4.94 5.36
CA ILE A 425 -2.47 -4.10 4.59
C ILE A 425 -1.41 -4.97 3.92
N HIS A 426 -0.80 -5.90 4.65
CA HIS A 426 0.19 -6.82 4.09
C HIS A 426 -0.41 -7.69 2.97
N GLU A 427 -1.61 -8.22 3.21
CA GLU A 427 -2.33 -9.01 2.23
C GLU A 427 -2.69 -8.17 0.99
N ALA A 428 -3.20 -6.95 1.19
CA ALA A 428 -3.51 -6.02 0.11
C ALA A 428 -2.26 -5.68 -0.70
N GLN A 429 -1.13 -5.38 -0.06
CA GLN A 429 0.14 -5.06 -0.73
C GLN A 429 0.57 -6.19 -1.68
N SER A 430 0.60 -7.43 -1.16
CA SER A 430 1.02 -8.59 -1.96
C SER A 430 0.04 -8.88 -3.10
N LYS A 431 -1.27 -8.95 -2.79
CA LYS A 431 -2.32 -9.23 -3.78
C LYS A 431 -2.38 -8.18 -4.87
N THR A 432 -2.33 -6.89 -4.52
CA THR A 432 -2.39 -5.79 -5.50
C THR A 432 -1.14 -5.75 -6.37
N THR A 433 0.05 -5.94 -5.80
CA THR A 433 1.31 -5.96 -6.57
C THR A 433 1.29 -7.07 -7.62
N VAL A 434 0.91 -8.30 -7.23
CA VAL A 434 0.81 -9.44 -8.16
C VAL A 434 -0.31 -9.22 -9.19
N ALA A 435 -1.48 -8.75 -8.75
CA ALA A 435 -2.60 -8.48 -9.66
C ALA A 435 -2.25 -7.40 -10.69
N THR A 436 -1.64 -6.28 -10.27
CA THR A 436 -1.18 -5.21 -11.16
C THR A 436 -0.16 -5.75 -12.16
N MET A 437 0.83 -6.54 -11.72
CA MET A 437 1.81 -7.15 -12.62
C MET A 437 1.14 -8.01 -13.70
N LEU A 438 0.21 -8.89 -13.33
CA LEU A 438 -0.47 -9.78 -14.28
C LEU A 438 -1.40 -9.02 -15.23
N ILE A 439 -2.16 -8.06 -14.71
CA ILE A 439 -3.10 -7.24 -15.49
C ILE A 439 -2.31 -6.37 -16.49
N LEU A 440 -1.23 -5.72 -16.05
CA LEU A 440 -0.41 -4.90 -16.95
C LEU A 440 0.35 -5.76 -17.96
N LEU A 441 0.84 -6.95 -17.59
CA LEU A 441 1.46 -7.87 -18.54
C LEU A 441 0.48 -8.26 -19.66
N LEU A 442 -0.75 -8.63 -19.32
CA LEU A 442 -1.80 -8.95 -20.28
C LEU A 442 -2.17 -7.75 -21.14
N THR A 443 -2.37 -6.59 -20.51
CA THR A 443 -2.71 -5.33 -21.19
C THR A 443 -1.64 -4.98 -22.22
N MET A 444 -0.38 -4.99 -21.81
CA MET A 444 0.77 -4.67 -22.66
C MET A 444 0.97 -5.70 -23.77
N ALA A 445 0.74 -6.99 -23.50
CA ALA A 445 0.83 -8.03 -24.53
C ALA A 445 -0.19 -7.79 -25.66
N ILE A 446 -1.40 -7.37 -25.30
CA ILE A 446 -2.45 -6.98 -26.27
C ILE A 446 -2.07 -5.68 -26.99
N LEU A 447 -1.66 -4.66 -26.23
CA LEU A 447 -1.41 -3.31 -26.73
C LEU A 447 -0.24 -3.24 -27.70
N PHE A 448 0.86 -3.89 -27.34
CA PHE A 448 2.05 -3.98 -28.19
C PHE A 448 1.93 -5.02 -29.30
N ARG A 449 0.87 -5.84 -29.29
CA ARG A 449 0.71 -7.02 -30.17
C ARG A 449 1.95 -7.92 -30.17
N SER A 450 2.67 -7.95 -29.06
CA SER A 450 3.93 -8.66 -28.92
C SER A 450 4.14 -9.06 -27.45
N PRO A 451 3.82 -10.32 -27.10
CA PRO A 451 4.02 -10.82 -25.74
C PRO A 451 5.47 -10.72 -25.26
N ARG A 452 6.46 -10.81 -26.16
CA ARG A 452 7.87 -10.70 -25.77
C ARG A 452 8.21 -9.30 -25.26
N LEU A 453 7.75 -8.25 -25.96
CA LEU A 453 8.06 -6.87 -25.59
C LEU A 453 7.34 -6.49 -24.30
N ALA A 454 6.11 -6.98 -24.12
CA ALA A 454 5.39 -6.87 -22.87
C ALA A 454 6.14 -7.56 -21.72
N PHE A 455 6.63 -8.78 -21.93
CA PHE A 455 7.40 -9.50 -20.93
C PHE A 455 8.69 -8.77 -20.53
N PHE A 456 9.50 -8.30 -21.50
CA PHE A 456 10.73 -7.56 -21.18
C PHE A 456 10.43 -6.25 -20.42
N THR A 457 9.37 -5.54 -20.83
CA THR A 457 8.90 -4.33 -20.13
C THR A 457 8.54 -4.65 -18.68
N MET A 458 7.73 -5.68 -18.45
CA MET A 458 7.29 -6.05 -17.11
C MET A 458 8.43 -6.60 -16.24
N VAL A 459 9.43 -7.27 -16.83
CA VAL A 459 10.64 -7.69 -16.11
C VAL A 459 11.45 -6.48 -15.66
N ALA A 460 11.68 -5.51 -16.55
CA ALA A 460 12.44 -4.30 -16.20
C ALA A 460 11.79 -3.54 -15.03
N VAL A 461 10.47 -3.35 -15.07
CA VAL A 461 9.72 -2.68 -14.00
C VAL A 461 9.60 -3.54 -12.75
N GLY A 462 9.38 -4.85 -12.90
CA GLY A 462 9.28 -5.78 -11.77
C GLY A 462 10.57 -5.88 -10.94
N VAL A 463 11.74 -5.76 -11.59
CA VAL A 463 13.04 -5.67 -10.92
C VAL A 463 13.10 -4.47 -9.96
N VAL A 464 12.57 -3.31 -10.36
CA VAL A 464 12.50 -2.10 -9.51
C VAL A 464 11.66 -2.36 -8.27
N VAL A 465 10.52 -3.02 -8.42
CA VAL A 465 9.64 -3.38 -7.28
C VAL A 465 10.34 -4.36 -6.33
N ILE A 466 11.12 -5.32 -6.86
CA ILE A 466 11.91 -6.25 -6.04
C ILE A 466 13.08 -5.54 -5.32
N TRP A 467 13.52 -4.37 -5.80
CA TRP A 467 14.52 -3.55 -5.12
C TRP A 467 13.95 -2.66 -4.00
N GLN A 468 12.62 -2.51 -3.89
CA GLN A 468 11.99 -1.76 -2.80
C GLN A 468 12.45 -2.23 -1.40
N PRO A 469 12.44 -3.53 -1.06
CA PRO A 469 12.97 -4.02 0.22
C PRO A 469 14.41 -3.62 0.53
N LEU A 470 15.28 -3.54 -0.49
CA LEU A 470 16.68 -3.13 -0.28
C LEU A 470 16.76 -1.67 0.17
N LEU A 471 15.94 -0.81 -0.42
CA LEU A 471 15.85 0.60 -0.04
C LEU A 471 15.21 0.76 1.35
N MET A 472 14.17 -0.03 1.66
CA MET A 472 13.52 -0.02 2.97
C MET A 472 14.50 -0.43 4.07
N ARG A 473 15.21 -1.55 3.88
CA ARG A 473 16.23 -2.02 4.82
C ARG A 473 17.39 -1.04 4.98
N GLY A 474 17.88 -0.47 3.88
CA GLY A 474 18.98 0.49 3.89
C GLY A 474 18.61 1.83 4.53
N GLY A 475 17.35 2.25 4.40
CA GLY A 475 16.82 3.49 4.97
C GLY A 475 16.20 3.34 6.36
N GLY A 476 16.07 2.12 6.89
CA GLY A 476 15.37 1.87 8.15
C GLY A 476 13.87 2.20 8.09
N VAL A 477 13.23 2.01 6.92
CA VAL A 477 11.82 2.35 6.71
C VAL A 477 10.95 1.12 6.91
N ASN A 478 9.96 1.21 7.82
CA ASN A 478 8.99 0.16 8.07
C ASN A 478 7.83 0.16 7.05
N VAL A 479 7.11 -0.96 6.99
CA VAL A 479 5.87 -1.06 6.22
C VAL A 479 4.79 -0.22 6.90
N ASN A 480 4.05 0.56 6.14
CA ASN A 480 2.85 1.27 6.57
C ASN A 480 1.85 1.37 5.42
N VAL A 481 0.70 2.00 5.67
CA VAL A 481 -0.37 2.12 4.65
C VAL A 481 0.08 2.86 3.39
N PHE A 482 1.02 3.80 3.49
CA PHE A 482 1.55 4.53 2.33
C PHE A 482 2.52 3.67 1.53
N THR A 483 3.47 3.01 2.20
CA THR A 483 4.48 2.18 1.53
C THR A 483 3.87 0.91 0.91
N ALA A 484 2.75 0.43 1.46
CA ALA A 484 1.99 -0.70 0.91
C ALA A 484 1.47 -0.44 -0.51
N MET A 485 1.26 0.82 -0.90
CA MET A 485 0.80 1.18 -2.24
C MET A 485 1.94 1.35 -3.27
N ILE A 486 3.20 1.42 -2.81
CA ILE A 486 4.36 1.72 -3.66
C ILE A 486 4.47 0.72 -4.82
N GLY A 487 4.31 -0.59 -4.57
CA GLY A 487 4.42 -1.61 -5.61
C GLY A 487 3.50 -1.34 -6.80
N THR A 488 2.21 -1.08 -6.54
CA THR A 488 1.24 -0.74 -7.59
C THR A 488 1.51 0.61 -8.24
N ILE A 489 1.97 1.62 -7.48
CA ILE A 489 2.32 2.94 -8.01
C ILE A 489 3.54 2.86 -8.94
N VAL A 490 4.59 2.14 -8.54
CA VAL A 490 5.79 1.94 -9.34
C VAL A 490 5.49 1.14 -10.60
N PHE A 491 4.59 0.15 -10.55
CA PHE A 491 4.11 -0.50 -11.78
C PHE A 491 3.37 0.47 -12.69
N GLY A 492 2.53 1.35 -12.15
CA GLY A 492 1.81 2.35 -12.94
C GLY A 492 2.77 3.34 -13.64
N ILE A 493 3.72 3.90 -12.90
CA ILE A 493 4.64 4.93 -13.41
C ILE A 493 5.82 4.32 -14.17
N GLY A 494 6.45 3.25 -13.67
CA GLY A 494 7.63 2.65 -14.31
C GLY A 494 7.34 1.97 -15.65
N VAL A 495 6.09 1.52 -15.86
CA VAL A 495 5.65 1.01 -17.17
C VAL A 495 5.59 2.14 -18.21
N ASP A 496 5.28 3.36 -17.81
CA ASP A 496 5.22 4.54 -18.67
C ASP A 496 6.57 4.80 -19.39
N ASP A 497 7.64 4.94 -18.61
CA ASP A 497 9.01 5.11 -19.12
C ASP A 497 9.38 4.02 -20.13
N SER A 498 9.00 2.77 -19.80
CA SER A 498 9.28 1.62 -20.64
C SER A 498 8.47 1.64 -21.94
N ILE A 499 7.23 2.11 -21.92
CA ILE A 499 6.40 2.29 -23.13
C ILE A 499 7.06 3.26 -24.08
N HIS A 500 7.53 4.41 -23.58
CA HIS A 500 8.19 5.42 -24.40
C HIS A 500 9.48 4.90 -25.05
N ILE A 501 10.30 4.14 -24.31
CA ILE A 501 11.50 3.49 -24.86
C ILE A 501 11.13 2.44 -25.92
N ILE A 502 10.18 1.56 -25.64
CA ILE A 502 9.76 0.50 -26.58
C ILE A 502 9.17 1.08 -27.85
N ASP A 503 8.33 2.10 -27.73
CA ASP A 503 7.73 2.77 -28.90
C ASP A 503 8.82 3.40 -29.77
N ARG A 504 9.82 4.04 -29.17
CA ARG A 504 10.96 4.58 -29.92
C ARG A 504 11.81 3.50 -30.58
N ILE A 505 12.07 2.40 -29.88
CA ILE A 505 12.81 1.25 -30.44
C ILE A 505 12.04 0.64 -31.62
N LYS A 506 10.70 0.63 -31.59
CA LYS A 506 9.88 0.20 -32.73
C LYS A 506 9.99 1.16 -33.91
N ASP A 507 9.94 2.47 -33.65
CA ASP A 507 10.10 3.52 -34.68
C ASP A 507 11.49 3.47 -35.35
N GLU A 508 12.55 3.38 -34.56
CA GLU A 508 13.95 3.35 -35.04
C GLU A 508 14.41 1.94 -35.47
N ARG A 509 13.52 0.94 -35.33
CA ARG A 509 13.76 -0.50 -35.49
C ARG A 509 14.65 -1.09 -34.40
N GLU A 510 14.44 -2.38 -34.14
CA GLU A 510 15.27 -3.18 -33.25
C GLU A 510 16.58 -3.55 -33.94
N THR A 511 17.43 -2.56 -34.19
CA THR A 511 18.83 -2.72 -34.61
C THR A 511 19.74 -2.12 -33.54
N PRO A 512 21.04 -2.46 -33.52
CA PRO A 512 21.98 -1.85 -32.57
C PRO A 512 21.93 -0.31 -32.62
N ALA A 513 22.03 0.28 -33.81
CA ALA A 513 21.95 1.73 -33.99
C ALA A 513 20.59 2.32 -33.55
N GLY A 514 19.48 1.64 -33.88
CA GLY A 514 18.15 2.05 -33.47
C GLY A 514 17.95 2.06 -31.96
N ILE A 515 18.53 1.09 -31.25
CA ILE A 515 18.52 1.01 -29.78
C ILE A 515 19.33 2.16 -29.17
N VAL A 516 20.57 2.41 -29.63
CA VAL A 516 21.39 3.54 -29.14
C VAL A 516 20.64 4.85 -29.31
N LYS A 517 20.12 5.10 -30.51
CA LYS A 517 19.39 6.33 -30.85
C LYS A 517 18.12 6.49 -30.00
N SER A 518 17.43 5.38 -29.73
CA SER A 518 16.24 5.39 -28.87
C SER A 518 16.56 5.78 -27.43
N VAL A 519 17.62 5.21 -26.85
CA VAL A 519 18.05 5.55 -25.49
C VAL A 519 18.60 6.98 -25.43
N ALA A 520 19.38 7.41 -26.43
CA ALA A 520 19.95 8.74 -26.45
C ALA A 520 18.90 9.85 -26.49
N LYS A 521 17.85 9.70 -27.31
CA LYS A 521 16.77 10.71 -27.43
C LYS A 521 15.67 10.54 -26.37
N THR A 522 15.10 9.34 -26.27
CA THR A 522 13.95 9.12 -25.38
C THR A 522 14.40 9.00 -23.93
N GLY A 523 15.54 8.35 -23.64
CA GLY A 523 16.09 8.28 -22.29
C GLY A 523 16.42 9.66 -21.70
N GLN A 524 16.90 10.59 -22.53
CA GLN A 524 17.06 12.00 -22.12
C GLN A 524 15.73 12.62 -21.69
N THR A 525 14.66 12.41 -22.45
CA THR A 525 13.33 12.94 -22.10
C THR A 525 12.82 12.31 -20.80
N ILE A 526 12.97 10.99 -20.64
CA ILE A 526 12.55 10.29 -19.41
C ILE A 526 13.35 10.77 -18.20
N PHE A 527 14.63 11.10 -18.35
CA PHE A 527 15.41 11.69 -17.27
C PHE A 527 14.89 13.09 -16.90
N GLU A 528 14.58 13.93 -17.90
CA GLU A 528 13.97 15.24 -17.67
C GLU A 528 12.65 15.09 -16.88
N THR A 529 11.79 14.14 -17.27
CA THR A 529 10.49 13.91 -16.63
C THR A 529 10.66 13.32 -15.23
N THR A 530 11.58 12.37 -15.02
CA THR A 530 11.92 11.79 -13.71
C THR A 530 12.42 12.86 -12.74
N VAL A 531 13.33 13.74 -13.16
CA VAL A 531 13.85 14.83 -12.32
C VAL A 531 12.73 15.78 -11.93
N THR A 532 11.86 16.15 -12.86
CA THR A 532 10.72 17.03 -12.54
C THR A 532 9.69 16.38 -11.62
N THR A 533 9.45 15.07 -11.76
CA THR A 533 8.56 14.31 -10.88
C THR A 533 9.16 14.21 -9.47
N CYS A 534 10.46 13.94 -9.35
CA CYS A 534 11.15 13.97 -8.07
C CYS A 534 11.11 15.37 -7.42
N ALA A 535 11.30 16.43 -8.21
CA ALA A 535 11.14 17.79 -7.70
C ALA A 535 9.71 18.07 -7.21
N GLY A 536 8.68 17.57 -7.90
CA GLY A 536 7.30 17.63 -7.44
C GLY A 536 7.07 16.87 -6.13
N LEU A 537 7.56 15.63 -6.04
CA LEU A 537 7.46 14.78 -4.85
C LEU A 537 8.26 15.34 -3.66
N SER A 538 9.33 16.09 -3.90
CA SER A 538 10.14 16.71 -2.83
C SER A 538 9.34 17.70 -1.97
N ALA A 539 8.27 18.31 -2.51
CA ALA A 539 7.35 19.13 -1.72
C ALA A 539 6.69 18.33 -0.59
N GLY A 540 6.51 17.02 -0.80
CA GLY A 540 5.98 16.09 0.20
C GLY A 540 6.90 15.86 1.40
N LEU A 541 8.21 16.13 1.28
CA LEU A 541 9.16 16.01 2.39
C LEU A 541 8.93 17.05 3.49
N PHE A 542 8.21 18.14 3.19
CA PHE A 542 7.87 19.17 4.18
C PHE A 542 6.63 18.81 5.01
N VAL A 543 5.96 17.69 4.73
CA VAL A 543 4.81 17.24 5.52
C VAL A 543 5.31 16.66 6.84
N ALA A 544 4.79 17.10 7.98
CA ALA A 544 5.15 16.63 9.31
C ALA A 544 4.50 15.27 9.66
N ILE A 545 4.61 14.28 8.78
CA ILE A 545 4.12 12.92 8.96
C ILE A 545 5.23 11.95 8.52
N PRO A 546 5.97 11.30 9.45
CA PRO A 546 7.13 10.46 9.14
C PRO A 546 6.83 9.38 8.09
N GLY A 547 5.71 8.65 8.24
CA GLY A 547 5.32 7.61 7.28
C GLY A 547 5.12 8.13 5.84
N LEU A 548 4.64 9.37 5.69
CA LEU A 548 4.46 9.99 4.38
C LEU A 548 5.77 10.52 3.80
N GLN A 549 6.68 11.06 4.63
CA GLN A 549 8.02 11.45 4.19
C GLN A 549 8.79 10.23 3.66
N ASN A 550 8.78 9.13 4.41
CA ASN A 550 9.40 7.86 4.03
C ASN A 550 8.85 7.35 2.69
N PHE A 551 7.53 7.42 2.50
CA PHE A 551 6.89 7.11 1.22
C PHE A 551 7.46 7.97 0.08
N PHE A 552 7.55 9.29 0.24
CA PHE A 552 8.06 10.17 -0.82
C PHE A 552 9.54 9.91 -1.15
N VAL A 553 10.39 9.70 -0.14
CA VAL A 553 11.81 9.35 -0.35
C VAL A 553 11.94 8.05 -1.13
N LEU A 554 11.23 6.99 -0.69
CA LEU A 554 11.25 5.70 -1.39
C LEU A 554 10.74 5.82 -2.82
N MET A 555 9.65 6.54 -3.04
CA MET A 555 9.10 6.77 -4.38
C MET A 555 10.12 7.47 -5.28
N MET A 556 10.78 8.54 -4.83
CA MET A 556 11.81 9.22 -5.64
C MET A 556 12.97 8.30 -6.00
N LEU A 557 13.47 7.50 -5.05
CA LEU A 557 14.54 6.53 -5.32
C LEU A 557 14.09 5.46 -6.32
N LEU A 558 12.87 4.94 -6.17
CA LEU A 558 12.32 3.93 -7.07
C LEU A 558 12.06 4.49 -8.48
N LEU A 559 11.67 5.75 -8.62
CA LEU A 559 11.56 6.41 -9.93
C LEU A 559 12.93 6.57 -10.61
N ILE A 560 13.98 6.90 -9.85
CA ILE A 560 15.35 6.94 -10.39
C ILE A 560 15.79 5.54 -10.85
N LEU A 561 15.48 4.49 -10.07
CA LEU A 561 15.76 3.11 -10.45
C LEU A 561 14.91 2.69 -11.67
N ALA A 562 13.66 3.15 -11.77
CA ALA A 562 12.80 2.91 -12.92
C ALA A 562 13.40 3.49 -14.21
N LEU A 563 13.86 4.75 -14.19
CA LEU A 563 14.61 5.36 -15.28
C LEU A 563 15.82 4.51 -15.71
N LEU A 564 16.61 4.03 -14.74
CA LEU A 564 17.79 3.20 -15.03
C LEU A 564 17.39 1.87 -15.68
N THR A 565 16.34 1.23 -15.16
CA THR A 565 15.86 -0.04 -15.73
C THR A 565 15.22 0.13 -17.10
N SER A 566 14.47 1.20 -17.36
CA SER A 566 13.82 1.46 -18.64
C SER A 566 14.81 1.88 -19.72
N SER A 567 15.83 2.69 -19.37
CA SER A 567 16.83 3.20 -20.32
C SER A 567 18.01 2.25 -20.53
N ILE A 568 18.33 1.37 -19.57
CA ILE A 568 19.51 0.50 -19.65
C ILE A 568 19.14 -0.98 -19.64
N LEU A 569 18.45 -1.46 -18.60
CA LEU A 569 18.15 -2.89 -18.45
C LEU A 569 17.21 -3.40 -19.54
N LEU A 570 16.14 -2.67 -19.83
CA LEU A 570 15.13 -3.05 -20.83
C LEU A 570 15.74 -3.19 -22.23
N PRO A 571 16.49 -2.21 -22.77
CA PRO A 571 17.19 -2.40 -24.04
C PRO A 571 18.22 -3.53 -23.98
N ALA A 572 18.93 -3.72 -22.86
CA ALA A 572 19.88 -4.82 -22.70
C ALA A 572 19.21 -6.20 -22.76
N LEU A 573 18.00 -6.34 -22.21
CA LEU A 573 17.20 -7.58 -22.33
C LEU A 573 16.83 -7.87 -23.80
N ILE A 574 16.48 -6.83 -24.56
CA ILE A 574 16.16 -6.95 -26.00
C ILE A 574 17.41 -7.37 -26.79
N VAL A 575 18.56 -6.73 -26.55
CA VAL A 575 19.83 -7.07 -27.19
C VAL A 575 20.25 -8.50 -26.85
N ALA A 576 20.18 -8.89 -25.57
CA ALA A 576 20.51 -10.24 -25.14
C ALA A 576 19.65 -11.31 -25.80
N PHE A 577 18.35 -11.03 -25.98
CA PHE A 577 17.45 -11.94 -26.68
C PHE A 577 17.81 -12.12 -28.16
N HIS A 578 18.09 -11.03 -28.88
CA HIS A 578 18.50 -11.10 -30.29
C HIS A 578 19.86 -11.78 -30.47
N GLU A 579 20.84 -11.46 -29.63
CA GLU A 579 22.16 -12.08 -29.67
C GLU A 579 22.07 -13.59 -29.36
N PHE A 580 21.26 -13.98 -28.37
CA PHE A 580 21.01 -15.38 -28.07
C PHE A 580 20.32 -16.11 -29.22
N SER A 581 19.30 -15.48 -29.83
CA SER A 581 18.60 -16.05 -30.99
C SER A 581 19.53 -16.22 -32.19
N SER A 582 20.36 -15.22 -32.51
CA SER A 582 21.30 -15.25 -33.65
C SER A 582 22.36 -16.35 -33.50
N ARG A 583 22.87 -16.53 -32.27
CA ARG A 583 23.81 -17.61 -31.97
C ARG A 583 23.18 -18.99 -32.14
N ILE A 584 21.91 -19.16 -31.78
CA ILE A 584 21.18 -20.42 -31.96
C ILE A 584 20.91 -20.70 -33.45
N THR A 585 20.58 -19.68 -34.23
CA THR A 585 20.31 -19.83 -35.68
C THR A 585 21.58 -19.95 -36.52
N GLY A 586 22.77 -19.81 -35.92
CA GLY A 586 24.05 -19.94 -36.60
C GLY A 586 24.42 -18.76 -37.51
N SER A 587 23.72 -17.62 -37.37
CA SER A 587 23.87 -16.42 -38.21
C SER A 587 25.03 -15.49 -37.80
N GLY A 588 25.84 -15.86 -36.81
CA GLY A 588 26.93 -15.02 -36.30
C GLY A 588 26.48 -14.05 -35.19
N SER A 589 27.31 -13.03 -34.91
CA SER A 589 27.03 -11.99 -33.92
C SER A 589 25.95 -11.04 -34.46
N TRP A 590 24.88 -10.80 -33.69
CA TRP A 590 23.84 -9.82 -34.06
C TRP A 590 24.33 -8.37 -33.94
N LEU A 591 25.40 -8.16 -33.18
CA LEU A 591 26.04 -6.87 -32.94
C LEU A 591 26.90 -6.37 -34.11
N ASP A 592 26.69 -6.85 -35.33
CA ASP A 592 27.49 -6.43 -36.48
C ASP A 592 27.14 -4.97 -36.86
N TYR A 593 28.03 -4.05 -36.50
CA TYR A 593 27.84 -2.61 -36.70
C TYR A 593 27.89 -2.23 -38.19
N GLU A 594 28.57 -3.02 -39.02
CA GLU A 594 28.79 -2.73 -40.45
C GLU A 594 27.50 -2.86 -41.29
N GLU A 595 26.57 -3.75 -40.90
CA GLU A 595 25.30 -3.94 -41.61
C GLU A 595 24.21 -2.93 -41.18
N SER A 596 24.41 -2.22 -40.06
CA SER A 596 23.38 -1.38 -39.42
C SER A 596 23.31 0.07 -39.91
N GLY A 597 24.11 0.46 -40.90
CA GLY A 597 24.18 1.84 -41.39
C GLY A 597 24.99 2.72 -40.44
N THR A 598 26.31 2.69 -40.65
CA THR A 598 27.32 3.68 -40.25
C THR A 598 26.84 4.84 -39.35
N LEU A 599 27.16 4.78 -38.06
CA LEU A 599 27.75 5.94 -37.38
C LEU A 599 29.24 5.89 -37.70
N SER A 600 29.60 6.23 -38.94
CA SER A 600 31.00 6.55 -39.21
C SER A 600 31.34 7.76 -38.35
N GLU A 601 32.44 7.68 -37.60
CA GLU A 601 33.19 8.84 -37.16
C GLU A 601 33.69 9.61 -38.39
N GLU A 602 32.80 10.23 -39.17
CA GLU A 602 33.21 11.31 -40.04
C GLU A 602 33.36 12.52 -39.13
N ALA A 603 34.61 12.79 -38.77
CA ALA A 603 35.04 14.09 -38.35
C ALA A 603 34.49 15.12 -39.35
N VAL A 604 33.42 15.81 -38.96
CA VAL A 604 32.90 16.97 -39.67
C VAL A 604 34.06 17.96 -39.72
N LEU A 605 34.69 18.05 -40.88
CA LEU A 605 35.58 19.15 -41.22
C LEU A 605 34.71 20.40 -41.19
N ASP A 606 34.84 21.17 -40.10
CA ASP A 606 34.31 22.53 -40.00
C ASP A 606 34.81 23.31 -41.22
N ALA A 607 33.89 23.59 -42.16
CA ALA A 607 34.14 24.53 -43.22
C ALA A 607 34.23 25.93 -42.60
N VAL A 608 35.47 26.37 -42.33
CA VAL A 608 35.77 27.77 -42.07
C VAL A 608 35.53 28.52 -43.38
N ILE A 609 34.43 29.28 -43.42
CA ILE A 609 34.23 30.30 -44.45
C ILE A 609 35.04 31.52 -44.00
N GLU A 610 36.13 31.83 -44.71
CA GLU A 610 36.83 33.12 -44.64
C GLU A 610 36.01 34.25 -45.26
#